data_AF-A0A5N5T4Z4-F1
#
_entry.id   AF-A0A5N5T4Z4-F1
#
_cell.length_a   1.000
_cell.length_b   1.000
_cell.length_c   1.000
_cell.angle_alpha   90.00
_cell.angle_beta   90.00
_cell.angle_gamma   90.00
#
_symmetry.space_group_name_H-M   'P 1'
#
loop_
_entity.id
_entity.type
_entity.pdbx_description
1 polymer ?
#
loop_
_entity_poly.entity_id
_entity_poly.type
_entity_poly.pdbx_seq_one_letter_code
_entity_poly.pdbx_strand_id
1 'polypeptide(L)'
;MLKILWWYVREFLTKHEFDRFLLLRNVTTDEGRGRAWLRSLLNEHSLERYIHIMLSDQEYLEQWYEPWALLRDLERSAVLPNLAAGLDSILFAINIDNEAFNVGAGRLKGKDNSEENSRLIEPEPHVAKVAENSQSLA
;
A
#
# COMPACT_ATOMS: atom_id res chain seq x y z
N MET A 1 -3.19 -3.60 15.91
CA MET A 1 -4.19 -4.43 15.19
C MET A 1 -3.53 -5.27 14.10
N LEU A 2 -2.85 -4.70 13.09
CA LEU A 2 -2.22 -5.50 12.01
C LEU A 2 -0.99 -6.34 12.41
N LYS A 3 -0.28 -6.01 13.51
CA LYS A 3 0.79 -6.86 14.02
C LYS A 3 0.30 -8.29 14.27
N ILE A 4 -0.90 -8.43 14.81
CA ILE A 4 -1.49 -9.71 15.20
C ILE A 4 -1.77 -10.58 13.97
N LEU A 5 -2.12 -9.96 12.84
CA LEU A 5 -2.47 -10.68 11.61
C LEU A 5 -1.34 -11.60 11.13
N TRP A 6 -0.11 -11.11 11.03
CA TRP A 6 1.02 -11.93 10.55
C TRP A 6 1.27 -13.14 11.45
N TRP A 7 1.19 -12.95 12.76
CA TRP A 7 1.40 -14.02 13.74
C TRP A 7 0.29 -15.06 13.73
N TYR A 8 -0.95 -14.62 13.48
CA TYR A 8 -2.09 -15.49 13.30
C TYR A 8 -1.98 -16.31 12.00
N VAL A 9 -1.67 -15.67 10.87
CA VAL A 9 -1.74 -16.36 9.56
C VAL A 9 -0.56 -17.27 9.28
N ARG A 10 0.59 -17.05 9.93
CA ARG A 10 1.80 -17.84 9.66
C ARG A 10 1.63 -19.34 9.94
N GLU A 11 0.72 -19.71 10.85
CA GLU A 11 0.45 -21.12 11.17
C GLU A 11 -0.30 -21.84 10.04
N PHE A 12 -0.92 -21.07 9.13
CA PHE A 12 -1.57 -21.60 7.92
C PHE A 12 -0.65 -21.60 6.69
N LEU A 13 0.52 -20.98 6.78
CA LEU A 13 1.47 -20.90 5.66
C LEU A 13 2.32 -22.15 5.59
N THR A 14 2.59 -22.62 4.38
CA THR A 14 3.67 -23.58 4.17
C THR A 14 5.01 -22.93 4.49
N LYS A 15 6.03 -23.74 4.77
CA LYS A 15 7.40 -23.24 5.01
C LYS A 15 7.88 -22.35 3.87
N HIS A 16 7.62 -22.73 2.62
CA HIS A 16 8.01 -21.96 1.45
C HIS A 16 7.30 -20.60 1.37
N GLU A 17 6.00 -20.55 1.65
CA GLU A 17 5.25 -19.29 1.67
C GLU A 17 5.75 -18.39 2.80
N PHE A 18 5.95 -18.94 4.00
CA PHE A 18 6.47 -18.20 5.14
C PHE A 18 7.86 -17.60 4.86
N ASP A 19 8.80 -18.42 4.41
CA ASP A 19 10.16 -17.98 4.07
C ASP A 19 10.15 -16.91 2.98
N ARG A 20 9.25 -17.00 1.98
CA ARG A 20 9.10 -16.00 0.92
C ARG A 20 8.83 -14.60 1.48
N PHE A 21 7.99 -14.47 2.51
CA PHE A 21 7.72 -13.16 3.14
C PHE A 21 8.82 -12.70 4.10
N LEU A 22 9.59 -13.62 4.68
CA LEU A 22 10.78 -13.26 5.46
C LEU A 22 11.92 -12.72 4.58
N LEU A 23 11.98 -13.15 3.32
CA LEU A 23 13.01 -12.78 2.35
C LEU A 23 12.70 -11.49 1.55
N LEU A 24 11.57 -10.81 1.83
CA LEU A 24 11.28 -9.51 1.22
C LEU A 24 12.35 -8.49 1.58
N ARG A 25 12.76 -7.65 0.61
CA ARG A 25 13.91 -6.76 0.77
C ARG A 25 13.55 -5.50 1.56
N ASN A 26 12.39 -4.93 1.26
CA ASN A 26 11.95 -3.65 1.79
C ASN A 26 10.96 -3.82 2.94
N VAL A 27 10.36 -4.99 3.11
CA VAL A 27 9.38 -5.29 4.17
C VAL A 27 10.05 -6.07 5.31
N THR A 28 10.30 -5.40 6.42
CA THR A 28 11.10 -5.95 7.54
C THR A 28 10.30 -6.16 8.82
N THR A 29 9.11 -5.56 8.92
CA THR A 29 8.24 -5.66 10.09
C THR A 29 7.12 -6.68 9.89
N ASP A 30 6.69 -7.36 10.95
CA ASP A 30 5.58 -8.31 10.90
C ASP A 30 4.29 -7.67 10.39
N GLU A 31 4.04 -6.43 10.78
CA GLU A 31 2.90 -5.68 10.27
C GLU A 31 2.98 -5.45 8.76
N GLY A 32 4.19 -5.16 8.26
CA GLY A 32 4.45 -5.07 6.84
C GLY A 32 4.30 -6.40 6.12
N ARG A 33 4.73 -7.51 6.74
CA ARG A 33 4.55 -8.87 6.18
C ARG A 33 3.08 -9.24 6.07
N GLY A 34 2.27 -8.94 7.08
CA GLY A 34 0.81 -9.12 7.00
C GLY A 34 0.18 -8.32 5.85
N ARG A 35 0.66 -7.09 5.62
CA ARG A 35 0.24 -6.26 4.47
C ARG A 35 0.69 -6.79 3.12
N ALA A 36 1.91 -7.33 3.03
CA ALA A 36 2.46 -7.93 1.82
C ALA A 36 1.71 -9.22 1.48
N TRP A 37 1.43 -10.05 2.49
CA TRP A 37 0.65 -11.27 2.38
C TRP A 37 -0.76 -10.99 1.86
N LEU A 38 -1.50 -10.02 2.42
CA LEU A 38 -2.85 -9.72 1.92
C LEU A 38 -2.84 -9.29 0.44
N ARG A 39 -1.81 -8.56 0.01
CA ARG A 39 -1.64 -8.18 -1.40
C ARG A 39 -1.30 -9.38 -2.28
N SER A 40 -0.47 -10.31 -1.81
CA SER A 40 -0.15 -11.51 -2.58
C SER A 40 -1.38 -12.40 -2.76
N LEU A 41 -2.26 -12.50 -1.75
CA LEU A 41 -3.50 -13.28 -1.89
C LEU A 41 -4.40 -12.80 -3.02
N LEU A 42 -4.43 -11.47 -3.27
CA LEU A 42 -5.16 -10.87 -4.38
C LEU A 42 -4.47 -11.16 -5.72
N ASN A 43 -3.14 -11.00 -5.78
CA ASN A 43 -2.37 -11.29 -6.99
C ASN A 43 -2.43 -12.78 -7.38
N GLU A 44 -2.58 -13.67 -6.40
CA GLU A 44 -2.52 -15.12 -6.56
C GLU A 44 -3.90 -15.79 -6.59
N HIS A 45 -4.99 -15.02 -6.61
CA HIS A 45 -6.34 -15.57 -6.69
C HIS A 45 -6.65 -16.56 -5.55
N SER A 46 -6.10 -16.29 -4.36
CA SER A 46 -6.12 -17.23 -3.23
C SER A 46 -6.78 -16.67 -1.97
N LEU A 47 -7.27 -15.42 -2.03
CA LEU A 47 -7.90 -14.75 -0.89
C LEU A 47 -9.09 -15.52 -0.32
N GLU A 48 -10.01 -15.98 -1.18
CA GLU A 48 -11.18 -16.76 -0.77
C GLU A 48 -10.78 -18.02 0.01
N ARG A 49 -9.85 -18.79 -0.57
CA ARG A 49 -9.32 -20.00 0.05
C ARG A 49 -8.75 -19.74 1.44
N TYR A 50 -7.96 -18.68 1.59
CA TYR A 50 -7.35 -18.35 2.88
C TYR A 50 -8.37 -17.85 3.90
N ILE A 51 -9.41 -17.11 3.49
CA ILE A 51 -10.50 -16.74 4.39
C ILE A 51 -11.25 -18.00 4.85
N HIS A 52 -11.53 -18.95 3.97
CA HIS A 52 -12.12 -20.24 4.37
C HIS A 52 -11.27 -20.97 5.41
N ILE A 53 -9.95 -21.03 5.22
CA ILE A 53 -9.03 -21.64 6.18
C ILE A 53 -9.11 -20.92 7.52
N MET A 54 -9.03 -19.59 7.53
CA MET A 54 -9.08 -18.79 8.76
C MET A 54 -10.40 -18.97 9.53
N LEU A 55 -11.53 -19.09 8.84
CA LEU A 55 -12.85 -19.26 9.46
C LEU A 55 -13.16 -20.71 9.87
N SER A 56 -12.35 -21.68 9.45
CA SER A 56 -12.60 -23.10 9.73
C SER A 56 -12.30 -23.52 11.18
N ASP A 57 -11.40 -22.80 11.86
CA ASP A 57 -10.99 -23.08 13.24
C ASP A 57 -11.43 -21.96 14.18
N GLN A 58 -12.58 -22.15 14.81
CA GLN A 58 -13.16 -21.19 15.73
C GLN A 58 -12.35 -21.08 17.02
N GLU A 59 -11.90 -22.20 17.61
CA GLU A 59 -11.11 -22.19 18.85
C GLU A 59 -9.80 -21.41 18.68
N TYR A 60 -9.16 -21.53 17.53
CA TYR A 60 -7.98 -20.73 17.21
C TYR A 60 -8.34 -19.25 17.03
N LEU A 61 -9.46 -18.91 16.38
CA LEU A 61 -9.93 -17.51 16.31
C LEU A 61 -10.18 -16.90 17.69
N GLU A 62 -10.73 -17.66 18.64
CA GLU A 62 -10.99 -17.16 20.00
C GLU A 62 -9.72 -16.82 20.78
N GLN A 63 -8.61 -17.51 20.49
CA GLN A 63 -7.31 -17.24 21.13
C GLN A 63 -6.65 -15.94 20.64
N TRP A 64 -6.97 -15.52 19.41
CA TRP A 64 -6.30 -14.38 18.75
C TRP A 64 -7.18 -13.13 18.63
N TYR A 65 -8.50 -13.30 18.65
CA TYR A 65 -9.45 -12.21 18.39
C TYR A 65 -10.48 -12.05 19.52
N GLU A 66 -10.77 -10.78 19.82
CA GLU A 66 -11.79 -10.41 20.80
C GLU A 66 -13.20 -10.80 20.34
N PRO A 67 -14.15 -11.04 21.27
CA PRO A 67 -15.51 -11.48 20.93
C PRO A 67 -16.28 -10.56 19.96
N TRP A 68 -15.91 -9.28 19.90
CA TRP A 68 -16.50 -8.29 18.98
C TRP A 68 -15.73 -8.15 17.65
N ALA A 69 -14.72 -8.98 17.41
CA ALA A 69 -13.99 -8.98 16.15
C ALA A 69 -14.86 -9.56 15.02
N LEU A 70 -14.78 -8.95 13.83
CA LEU A 70 -15.53 -9.38 12.64
C LEU A 70 -15.34 -10.87 12.32
N LEU A 71 -14.12 -11.40 12.48
CA LEU A 71 -13.81 -12.80 12.20
C LEU A 71 -14.48 -13.79 13.18
N ARG A 72 -14.91 -13.32 14.35
CA ARG A 72 -15.64 -14.14 15.34
C ARG A 72 -17.16 -14.03 15.22
N ASP A 73 -17.67 -13.06 14.45
CA ASP A 73 -19.09 -12.94 14.17
C ASP A 73 -19.46 -13.94 13.06
N LEU A 74 -20.13 -15.03 13.42
CA LEU A 74 -20.43 -16.14 12.50
C LEU A 74 -21.36 -15.74 11.34
N GLU A 75 -22.25 -14.77 11.57
CA GLU A 75 -23.18 -14.29 10.55
C GLU A 75 -22.45 -13.36 9.57
N ARG A 76 -21.69 -12.40 10.09
CA ARG A 76 -20.97 -11.43 9.27
C ARG A 76 -19.75 -12.01 8.57
N SER A 77 -19.05 -12.95 9.20
CA SER A 77 -17.87 -13.57 8.60
C SER A 77 -18.22 -14.58 7.50
N ALA A 78 -19.41 -15.20 7.55
CA ALA A 78 -19.86 -16.16 6.56
C ALA A 78 -19.98 -15.59 5.13
N VAL A 79 -20.13 -14.27 4.98
CA VAL A 79 -20.18 -13.65 3.65
C VAL A 79 -18.80 -13.34 3.08
N LEU A 80 -17.74 -13.32 3.90
CA LEU A 80 -16.39 -12.92 3.48
C LEU A 80 -15.81 -13.81 2.37
N PRO A 81 -15.95 -15.16 2.41
CA PRO A 81 -15.50 -16.00 1.30
C PRO A 81 -16.21 -15.66 -0.02
N ASN A 82 -17.54 -15.48 0.01
CA ASN A 82 -18.32 -15.12 -1.19
C ASN A 82 -17.89 -13.77 -1.77
N LEU A 83 -17.58 -12.80 -0.89
CA LEU A 83 -17.06 -11.51 -1.33
C LEU A 83 -15.68 -11.66 -1.98
N ALA A 84 -14.81 -12.50 -1.42
CA ALA A 84 -13.49 -12.77 -1.99
C ALA A 84 -13.57 -13.54 -3.31
N ALA A 85 -14.53 -14.46 -3.47
CA ALA A 85 -14.82 -15.15 -4.73
C ALA A 85 -15.16 -14.16 -5.85
N GLY A 86 -15.88 -13.08 -5.52
CA GLY A 86 -16.19 -12.01 -6.47
C GLY A 86 -14.95 -11.28 -7.03
N LEU A 87 -13.85 -11.25 -6.26
CA LEU A 87 -12.59 -10.64 -6.68
C LEU A 87 -11.77 -11.54 -7.61
N ASP A 88 -12.12 -12.83 -7.73
CA ASP A 88 -11.36 -13.81 -8.51
C ASP A 88 -11.35 -13.50 -10.02
N SER A 89 -12.34 -12.73 -10.49
CA SER A 89 -12.44 -12.27 -11.87
C SER A 89 -11.48 -11.12 -12.24
N ILE A 90 -10.77 -10.55 -11.27
CA ILE A 90 -9.92 -9.37 -11.45
C ILE A 90 -8.45 -9.78 -11.34
N LEU A 91 -7.65 -9.43 -12.36
CA LEU A 91 -6.20 -9.64 -12.33
C LEU A 91 -5.52 -8.50 -11.56
N PHE A 92 -4.96 -8.82 -10.39
CA PHE A 92 -4.19 -7.88 -9.58
C PHE A 92 -2.69 -7.98 -9.85
N ALA A 93 -2.02 -6.82 -9.91
CA ALA A 93 -0.56 -6.70 -10.03
C ALA A 93 -0.03 -5.74 -8.97
N ILE A 94 -0.33 -6.01 -7.69
CA ILE A 94 -0.01 -5.12 -6.59
C ILE A 94 1.42 -5.42 -6.09
N ASN A 95 2.26 -4.38 -5.95
CA ASN A 95 3.60 -4.54 -5.36
C ASN A 95 3.50 -5.00 -3.89
N ILE A 96 4.14 -6.13 -3.57
CA ILE A 96 4.19 -6.72 -2.23
C ILE A 96 5.44 -6.34 -1.43
N ASP A 97 6.49 -5.81 -2.07
CA ASP A 97 7.77 -5.47 -1.44
C ASP A 97 8.03 -3.95 -1.42
N ASN A 98 7.42 -3.26 -0.46
CA ASN A 98 7.49 -1.80 -0.34
C ASN A 98 7.81 -1.36 1.10
N GLU A 99 8.80 -0.47 1.25
CA GLU A 99 9.22 0.07 2.54
C GLU A 99 8.09 0.78 3.29
N ALA A 100 7.15 1.37 2.57
CA ALA A 100 5.98 2.07 3.11
C ALA A 100 5.05 1.13 3.91
N PHE A 101 5.19 -0.19 3.74
CA PHE A 101 4.48 -1.16 4.55
C PHE A 101 5.07 -1.33 5.94
N ASN A 102 6.20 -0.72 6.29
CA ASN A 102 6.71 -0.75 7.66
C ASN A 102 6.14 0.44 8.46
N VAL A 103 5.73 0.18 9.70
CA VAL A 103 5.21 1.24 10.58
C VAL A 103 6.27 2.33 10.76
N GLY A 104 5.94 3.56 10.39
CA GLY A 104 6.83 4.72 10.53
C GLY A 104 7.72 5.03 9.32
N ALA A 105 7.76 4.20 8.28
CA ALA A 105 8.55 4.48 7.07
C ALA A 105 8.10 5.75 6.33
N GLY A 106 6.80 6.07 6.37
CA GLY A 106 6.26 7.31 5.80
C GLY A 106 6.58 8.58 6.59
N ARG A 107 7.18 8.51 7.78
CA ARG A 107 7.56 9.70 8.57
C ARG A 107 8.96 10.23 8.26
N LEU A 108 9.76 9.52 7.47
CA LEU A 108 11.15 9.92 7.18
C LEU A 108 11.40 10.36 5.73
N LYS A 109 10.37 10.41 4.86
CA LYS A 109 10.51 10.89 3.47
C LYS A 109 9.81 12.25 3.30
N GLY A 110 10.33 13.23 4.01
CA GLY A 110 9.99 14.64 3.88
C GLY A 110 11.25 15.49 4.09
N LYS A 111 12.22 15.33 3.19
CA LYS A 111 13.41 16.16 2.92
C LYS A 111 13.87 15.78 1.52
N ASP A 112 14.14 16.65 0.56
CA ASP A 112 14.00 18.08 0.39
C ASP A 112 14.28 18.26 -1.12
N ASN A 113 13.32 18.70 -1.93
CA ASN A 113 13.62 19.14 -3.30
C ASN A 113 13.87 20.65 -3.24
N SER A 114 14.88 21.06 -2.47
CA SER A 114 15.46 22.39 -2.60
C SER A 114 16.94 22.23 -2.90
N GLU A 115 17.36 22.89 -3.98
CA GLU A 115 18.75 23.10 -4.45
C GLU A 115 19.25 22.17 -5.56
N GLU A 116 18.55 22.20 -6.70
CA GLU A 116 19.23 22.34 -8.00
C GLU A 116 18.91 23.73 -8.61
N ASN A 117 19.68 24.70 -8.12
CA ASN A 117 20.42 25.66 -8.93
C ASN A 117 19.69 26.62 -9.89
N SER A 118 19.38 27.80 -9.33
CA SER A 118 19.72 29.13 -9.84
C SER A 118 19.60 29.41 -11.35
N ARG A 119 18.45 29.95 -11.74
CA ARG A 119 18.40 31.05 -12.73
C ARG A 119 17.53 32.15 -12.15
N LEU A 120 18.17 33.17 -11.59
CA LEU A 120 17.53 34.47 -11.40
C LEU A 120 17.12 34.96 -12.79
N ILE A 121 15.82 35.10 -12.99
CA ILE A 121 15.27 35.75 -14.18
C ILE A 121 15.54 37.24 -14.00
N GLU A 122 16.58 37.77 -14.64
CA GLU A 122 16.70 39.21 -14.83
C GLU A 122 15.65 39.65 -15.86
N PRO A 123 14.75 40.58 -15.56
CA PRO A 123 13.87 41.13 -16.58
C PRO A 123 14.66 42.08 -17.49
N GLU A 124 14.67 41.79 -18.80
CA GLU A 124 15.22 42.67 -19.83
C GLU A 124 14.58 44.07 -19.75
N PRO A 125 15.35 45.17 -19.91
CA PRO A 125 14.79 46.51 -19.99
C PRO A 125 14.03 46.67 -21.31
N HIS A 126 12.71 46.86 -21.21
CA HIS A 126 11.90 47.24 -22.37
C HIS A 126 12.30 48.63 -22.88
N VAL A 127 13.09 48.67 -23.96
CA VAL A 127 13.34 49.90 -24.71
C VAL A 127 12.03 50.34 -25.38
N ALA A 128 11.49 51.48 -24.95
CA ALA A 128 10.34 52.10 -25.60
C ALA A 128 10.69 52.42 -27.06
N LYS A 129 9.91 51.90 -28.01
CA LYS A 129 9.98 52.32 -29.41
C LYS A 129 9.51 53.77 -29.51
N VAL A 130 10.45 54.69 -29.72
CA VAL A 130 10.14 56.07 -30.12
C VAL A 130 9.49 56.01 -31.50
N ALA A 131 8.25 56.48 -31.59
CA ALA A 131 7.57 56.70 -32.85
C ALA A 131 8.19 57.93 -33.52
N GLU A 132 8.96 57.72 -34.59
CA GLU A 132 9.32 58.80 -35.51
C GLU A 132 8.07 59.18 -36.31
N ASN A 133 7.45 60.29 -35.93
CA ASN A 133 6.57 61.06 -36.81
C ASN A 133 7.07 62.51 -36.79
N SER A 134 8.17 62.76 -37.49
CA SER A 134 8.54 64.11 -37.89
C SER A 134 7.58 64.54 -38.99
N GLN A 135 6.72 65.50 -38.61
CA GLN A 135 5.78 66.17 -39.48
C GLN A 135 6.48 66.74 -40.71
N SER A 136 5.86 66.46 -41.85
CA SER A 136 6.07 67.16 -43.09
C SER A 136 5.46 68.56 -43.04
N LEU A 137 6.19 69.50 -43.64
CA LEU A 137 5.72 70.64 -44.44
C LEU A 137 5.41 71.98 -43.76
N ALA A 138 6.18 72.94 -44.29
CA ALA A 138 5.83 74.30 -44.71
C ALA A 138 5.90 75.42 -43.67
#